data_AF-A0A3B9VQ19-F1
#
_entry.id   AF-A0A3B9VQ19-F1
#
_cell.length_a   1.000
_cell.length_b   1.000
_cell.length_c   1.000
_cell.angle_alpha   90.00
_cell.angle_beta   90.00
_cell.angle_gamma   90.00
#
_symmetry.space_group_name_H-M   'P 1'
#
loop_
_entity.id
_entity.type
_entity.pdbx_description
1 polymer ?
#
loop_
_entity_poly.entity_id
_entity_poly.type
_entity_poly.pdbx_seq_one_letter_code
_entity_poly.pdbx_strand_id
1 'polypeptide(L)'
;MLKGVLVGFGIMLAAIPIPIVHFIAVPLSPFIAGFIGSGVAKIDQNGIVKFGGLMAGLMVIPAAAVLLVKFLFGVDEIIGLSATLWVVVVLALIPYTWFGATVGALGSYMVNRSREDNPA
;
A
#
# COMPACT_ATOMS: atom_id res chain seq x y z
N MET A 1 -14.02 -0.58 7.91
CA MET A 1 -12.59 -0.20 7.75
C MET A 1 -11.65 -1.40 7.66
N LEU A 2 -11.49 -2.25 8.69
CA LEU A 2 -10.52 -3.37 8.69
C LEU A 2 -10.59 -4.27 7.44
N LYS A 3 -11.80 -4.73 7.06
CA LYS A 3 -11.99 -5.57 5.86
C LYS A 3 -11.42 -4.92 4.59
N GLY A 4 -11.69 -3.62 4.38
CA GLY A 4 -11.18 -2.90 3.20
C GLY A 4 -9.68 -2.66 3.25
N VAL A 5 -9.10 -2.46 4.44
CA VAL A 5 -7.64 -2.38 4.63
C VAL A 5 -6.99 -3.72 4.26
N LEU A 6 -7.56 -4.85 4.69
CA LEU A 6 -7.04 -6.18 4.34
C LEU A 6 -7.17 -6.47 2.84
N VAL A 7 -8.27 -6.07 2.20
CA VAL A 7 -8.45 -6.18 0.74
C VAL A 7 -7.40 -5.34 0.00
N GLY A 8 -7.23 -4.07 0.39
CA GLY A 8 -6.21 -3.20 -0.18
C GLY A 8 -4.81 -3.77 0.00
N PHE A 9 -4.48 -4.25 1.19
CA PHE A 9 -3.18 -4.85 1.46
C PHE A 9 -2.95 -6.12 0.63
N GLY A 10 -3.97 -6.96 0.47
CA GLY A 10 -3.92 -8.12 -0.42
C GLY A 10 -3.61 -7.76 -1.88
N ILE A 11 -4.17 -6.65 -2.39
CA ILE A 11 -3.88 -6.14 -3.74
C ILE A 11 -2.40 -5.76 -3.87
N MET A 12 -1.83 -5.08 -2.87
CA MET A 12 -0.41 -4.72 -2.89
C MET A 12 0.50 -5.96 -2.90
N LEU A 13 0.16 -6.98 -2.10
CA LEU A 13 0.92 -8.24 -2.07
C LEU A 13 0.84 -8.99 -3.40
N ALA A 14 -0.34 -9.01 -4.03
CA ALA A 14 -0.54 -9.65 -5.33
C ALA A 14 0.25 -9.00 -6.47
N ALA A 15 0.65 -7.73 -6.33
CA ALA A 15 1.47 -7.02 -7.31
C ALA A 15 2.97 -7.42 -7.28
N ILE A 16 3.43 -8.06 -6.19
CA ILE A 16 4.84 -8.42 -6.00
C ILE A 16 5.31 -9.57 -6.93
N PRO A 17 4.63 -10.72 -7.05
CA PRO A 17 5.19 -11.89 -7.73
C PRO A 17 5.25 -11.80 -9.27
N ILE A 18 4.72 -10.76 -9.92
CA ILE A 18 4.55 -10.74 -11.38
C ILE A 18 5.73 -9.99 -12.05
N PRO A 19 6.78 -10.65 -12.57
CA PRO A 19 8.08 -10.01 -12.82
C PRO A 19 8.06 -8.94 -13.91
N ILE A 20 7.30 -9.16 -14.99
CA ILE A 20 7.21 -8.23 -16.12
C ILE A 20 6.47 -6.95 -15.72
N VAL A 21 5.43 -7.08 -14.89
CA VAL A 21 4.62 -5.93 -14.48
C VAL A 21 5.07 -5.34 -13.14
N HIS A 22 5.97 -6.00 -12.39
CA HIS A 22 6.41 -5.58 -11.05
C HIS A 22 6.84 -4.12 -11.00
N PHE A 23 7.60 -3.67 -12.00
CA PHE A 23 8.13 -2.31 -12.11
C PHE A 23 7.07 -1.22 -12.28
N ILE A 24 5.84 -1.60 -12.67
CA ILE A 24 4.70 -0.69 -12.81
C ILE A 24 3.68 -0.96 -11.70
N ALA A 25 3.38 -2.24 -11.48
CA ALA A 25 2.38 -2.71 -10.55
C ALA A 25 2.75 -2.38 -9.10
N VAL A 26 4.00 -2.57 -8.67
CA VAL A 26 4.39 -2.26 -7.28
C VAL A 26 4.28 -0.76 -7.00
N PRO A 27 4.83 0.14 -7.83
CA PRO A 27 4.64 1.58 -7.62
C PRO A 27 3.16 2.00 -7.65
N LEU A 28 2.36 1.46 -8.55
CA LEU A 28 0.96 1.88 -8.71
C LEU A 28 0.01 1.22 -7.69
N SER A 29 0.42 0.08 -7.11
CA SER A 29 -0.45 -0.72 -6.25
C SER A 29 -1.00 0.01 -5.03
N PRO A 30 -0.29 0.91 -4.32
CA PRO A 30 -0.87 1.61 -3.17
C PRO A 30 -2.05 2.50 -3.56
N PHE A 31 -2.04 3.09 -4.76
CA PHE A 31 -3.14 3.91 -5.27
C PHE A 31 -4.37 3.06 -5.61
N ILE A 32 -4.16 1.95 -6.31
CA ILE A 32 -5.24 1.03 -6.69
C ILE A 32 -5.83 0.36 -5.43
N ALA A 33 -4.96 -0.11 -4.53
CA ALA A 33 -5.33 -0.67 -3.24
C ALA A 33 -6.09 0.36 -2.38
N GLY A 34 -5.62 1.61 -2.38
CA GLY A 34 -6.30 2.74 -1.75
C GLY A 34 -7.71 2.92 -2.29
N PHE A 35 -7.87 2.97 -3.61
CA PHE A 35 -9.15 3.18 -4.28
C PHE A 35 -10.14 2.05 -4.03
N ILE A 36 -9.73 0.80 -4.28
CA ILE A 36 -10.60 -0.37 -4.15
C ILE A 36 -10.87 -0.67 -2.66
N GLY A 37 -9.83 -0.69 -1.84
CA GLY A 37 -9.94 -1.04 -0.42
C GLY A 37 -10.78 -0.04 0.38
N SER A 38 -10.64 1.27 0.11
CA SER A 38 -11.48 2.30 0.72
C SER A 38 -12.95 2.20 0.29
N GLY A 39 -13.21 1.88 -0.98
CA GLY A 39 -14.55 1.66 -1.51
C GLY A 39 -15.24 0.47 -0.84
N VAL A 40 -14.52 -0.64 -0.67
CA VAL A 40 -14.99 -1.81 0.11
C VAL A 40 -15.24 -1.44 1.56
N ALA A 41 -14.39 -0.60 2.15
CA ALA A 41 -14.55 -0.13 3.53
C ALA A 41 -15.67 0.93 3.70
N LYS A 42 -16.22 1.47 2.61
CA LYS A 42 -17.21 2.56 2.57
C LYS A 42 -16.82 3.70 3.51
N ILE A 43 -15.59 4.19 3.36
CA ILE A 43 -15.07 5.24 4.24
C ILE A 43 -15.69 6.60 3.89
N ASP A 44 -15.92 7.42 4.93
CA ASP A 44 -16.28 8.82 4.80
C ASP A 44 -15.02 9.70 4.66
N GLN A 45 -15.23 11.01 4.51
CA GLN A 45 -14.15 11.99 4.38
C GLN A 45 -13.14 11.93 5.54
N ASN A 46 -13.62 11.74 6.77
CA ASN A 46 -12.78 11.66 7.96
C ASN A 46 -11.95 10.37 8.01
N GLY A 47 -12.44 9.30 7.37
CA GLY A 47 -11.78 8.00 7.30
C GLY A 47 -10.61 7.92 6.30
N ILE A 48 -10.47 8.87 5.37
CA ILE A 48 -9.48 8.81 4.27
C ILE A 48 -8.04 8.71 4.78
N VAL A 49 -7.62 9.67 5.61
CA VAL A 49 -6.24 9.70 6.15
C VAL A 49 -5.99 8.52 7.08
N LYS A 50 -7.00 8.14 7.88
CA LYS A 50 -6.92 6.98 8.79
C LYS A 50 -6.76 5.67 8.02
N PHE A 51 -7.44 5.52 6.89
CA PHE A 51 -7.29 4.37 6.01
C PHE A 51 -5.87 4.25 5.46
N GLY A 52 -5.32 5.35 4.93
CA GLY A 52 -3.93 5.40 4.48
C GLY A 52 -2.92 5.08 5.59
N GLY A 53 -3.16 5.59 6.80
CA GLY A 53 -2.37 5.28 8.00
C GLY A 53 -2.34 3.80 8.34
N LEU A 54 -3.50 3.14 8.31
CA LEU A 54 -3.60 1.69 8.55
C LEU A 54 -2.91 0.86 7.47
N MET A 55 -3.03 1.26 6.20
CA MET A 55 -2.33 0.62 5.08
C MET A 55 -0.80 0.72 5.24
N ALA A 56 -0.29 1.90 5.62
CA ALA A 56 1.12 2.10 5.90
C ALA A 56 1.59 1.30 7.13
N GLY A 57 0.77 1.23 8.17
CA GLY A 57 1.02 0.40 9.34
C GLY A 57 1.18 -1.08 9.00
N LEU A 58 0.33 -1.63 8.11
CA LEU A 58 0.50 -3.00 7.63
C LEU A 58 1.77 -3.19 6.80
N MET A 59 2.21 -2.18 6.06
CA MET A 59 3.46 -2.22 5.29
C MET A 59 4.70 -2.34 6.19
N VAL A 60 4.60 -2.00 7.47
CA VAL A 60 5.67 -2.24 8.46
C VAL A 60 5.98 -3.74 8.60
N ILE A 61 5.02 -4.64 8.37
CA ILE A 61 5.22 -6.09 8.52
C ILE A 61 6.24 -6.63 7.49
N PRO A 62 6.01 -6.51 6.16
CA PRO A 62 7.00 -6.95 5.18
C PRO A 62 8.30 -6.14 5.28
N ALA A 63 8.22 -4.85 5.63
CA ALA A 63 9.39 -4.02 5.91
C ALA A 63 10.29 -4.60 7.00
N ALA A 64 9.70 -4.90 8.17
CA ALA A 64 10.42 -5.48 9.30
C ALA A 64 10.96 -6.87 8.96
N ALA A 65 10.23 -7.68 8.19
CA ALA A 65 10.72 -8.99 7.75
C ALA A 65 12.02 -8.89 6.94
N VAL A 66 12.11 -7.95 5.99
CA VAL A 66 13.34 -7.72 5.22
C VAL A 66 14.50 -7.26 6.11
N LEU A 67 14.23 -6.36 7.06
CA LEU A 67 15.25 -5.89 8.01
C LEU A 67 15.73 -7.01 8.93
N LEU A 68 14.81 -7.84 9.45
CA LEU A 68 15.17 -8.99 10.28
C LEU A 68 16.03 -9.98 9.52
N VAL A 69 15.73 -10.23 8.24
CA VAL A 69 16.57 -11.11 7.41
C VAL A 69 18.01 -10.59 7.33
N LYS A 70 18.18 -9.29 7.06
CA LYS A 70 19.49 -8.65 7.05
C LYS A 70 20.22 -8.81 8.39
N PHE A 71 19.58 -8.41 9.49
CA PHE A 71 20.25 -8.32 10.80
C PHE A 71 20.46 -9.66 11.51
N LEU A 72 19.57 -10.63 11.31
CA LEU A 72 19.66 -11.94 11.97
C LEU A 72 20.54 -12.94 11.20
N PHE A 73 20.56 -12.86 9.87
CA PHE A 73 21.29 -13.81 9.03
C PHE A 73 22.52 -13.22 8.34
N GLY A 74 22.80 -11.92 8.52
CA GLY A 74 23.98 -11.27 7.96
C GLY A 74 23.99 -11.26 6.43
N VAL A 75 22.82 -11.14 5.81
CA VAL A 75 22.69 -11.13 4.35
C VAL A 75 23.10 -9.76 3.81
N ASP A 76 24.16 -9.74 3.00
CA ASP A 76 24.69 -8.51 2.38
C ASP A 76 23.96 -8.11 1.09
N GLU A 77 23.28 -9.06 0.44
CA GLU A 77 22.51 -8.83 -0.80
C GLU A 77 21.15 -9.52 -0.76
N ILE A 78 20.11 -8.78 -1.14
CA ILE A 78 18.75 -9.29 -1.26
C ILE A 78 18.30 -8.99 -2.69
N ILE A 79 17.95 -10.01 -3.49
CA ILE A 79 17.42 -9.84 -4.86
C ILE A 79 18.31 -8.91 -5.72
N GLY A 80 19.64 -9.05 -5.62
CA GLY A 80 20.62 -8.29 -6.42
C GLY A 80 20.84 -6.83 -6.01
N LEU A 81 20.27 -6.36 -4.89
CA LEU A 81 20.59 -5.06 -4.30
C LEU A 81 21.26 -5.26 -2.94
N SER A 82 22.17 -4.34 -2.59
CA SER A 82 22.80 -4.36 -1.27
C SER A 82 21.75 -4.24 -0.17
N ALA A 83 21.96 -4.96 0.92
CA ALA A 83 21.06 -4.96 2.05
C ALA A 83 20.93 -3.57 2.69
N THR A 84 21.90 -2.67 2.49
CA THR A 84 21.81 -1.26 2.92
C THR A 84 20.87 -0.44 2.05
N LEU A 85 20.89 -0.63 0.73
CA LEU A 85 19.89 -0.01 -0.16
C LEU A 85 18.48 -0.49 0.15
N TRP A 86 18.31 -1.77 0.49
CA TRP A 86 17.02 -2.30 0.91
C TRP A 86 16.45 -1.64 2.16
N VAL A 87 17.29 -1.27 3.14
CA VAL A 87 16.83 -0.50 4.31
C VAL A 87 16.21 0.82 3.85
N VAL A 88 16.86 1.53 2.94
CA VAL A 88 16.37 2.82 2.41
C VAL A 88 15.07 2.63 1.65
N VAL A 89 15.01 1.63 0.75
CA VAL A 89 13.79 1.31 -0.02
C VAL A 89 12.63 1.00 0.91
N VAL A 90 12.85 0.14 1.91
CA VAL A 90 11.82 -0.27 2.87
C VAL A 90 11.32 0.90 3.72
N LEU A 91 12.22 1.77 4.19
CA LEU A 91 11.84 2.96 4.94
C LEU A 91 11.09 3.98 4.08
N ALA A 92 11.40 4.09 2.78
CA ALA A 92 10.69 4.94 1.84
C ALA A 92 9.31 4.36 1.45
N LEU A 93 9.17 3.04 1.42
CA LEU A 93 7.91 2.37 1.07
C LEU A 93 6.78 2.67 2.07
N ILE A 94 7.07 2.82 3.37
CA ILE A 94 6.04 3.10 4.37
C ILE A 94 5.32 4.45 4.12
N PRO A 95 6.01 5.61 4.06
CA PRO A 95 5.37 6.88 3.76
C PRO A 95 4.80 6.92 2.33
N TYR A 96 5.42 6.20 1.38
CA TYR A 96 4.88 6.06 0.03
C TYR A 96 3.54 5.32 0.01
N THR A 97 3.43 4.20 0.73
CA THR A 97 2.18 3.45 0.86
C THR A 97 1.11 4.30 1.55
N TRP A 98 1.47 5.06 2.58
CA TRP A 98 0.54 6.02 3.20
C TRP A 98 0.00 7.02 2.18
N PHE A 99 0.90 7.66 1.42
CA PHE A 99 0.54 8.65 0.43
C PHE A 99 -0.36 8.05 -0.66
N GLY A 100 0.09 6.98 -1.32
CA GLY A 100 -0.65 6.37 -2.42
C GLY A 100 -2.01 5.83 -1.98
N ALA A 101 -2.08 5.17 -0.82
CA ALA A 101 -3.36 4.68 -0.28
C ALA A 101 -4.31 5.82 0.09
N THR A 102 -3.80 6.94 0.62
CA THR A 102 -4.61 8.13 0.94
C THR A 102 -5.16 8.78 -0.32
N VAL A 103 -4.33 8.95 -1.36
CA VAL A 103 -4.76 9.51 -2.65
C VAL A 103 -5.79 8.59 -3.34
N GLY A 104 -5.54 7.29 -3.37
CA GLY A 104 -6.49 6.31 -3.89
C GLY A 104 -7.82 6.36 -3.15
N ALA A 105 -7.77 6.43 -1.82
CA ALA A 105 -8.94 6.54 -0.97
C ALA A 105 -9.75 7.83 -1.20
N LEU A 106 -9.07 8.96 -1.40
CA LEU A 106 -9.69 10.21 -1.81
C LEU A 106 -10.40 10.08 -3.16
N GLY A 107 -9.76 9.44 -4.14
CA GLY A 107 -10.35 9.15 -5.45
C GLY A 107 -11.66 8.37 -5.33
N SER A 108 -11.66 7.31 -4.53
CA SER A 108 -12.84 6.47 -4.30
C SER A 108 -13.98 7.25 -3.64
N TYR A 109 -13.65 8.04 -2.62
CA TYR A 109 -14.62 8.90 -1.93
C TYR A 109 -15.28 9.89 -2.89
N MET A 110 -14.49 10.58 -3.72
CA MET A 110 -15.03 11.55 -4.70
C MET A 110 -15.96 10.89 -5.71
N VAL A 111 -15.60 9.70 -6.24
CA VAL A 111 -16.44 8.97 -7.19
C VAL A 111 -17.77 8.56 -6.56
N ASN A 112 -17.75 8.07 -5.31
CA ASN A 112 -18.98 7.67 -4.63
C ASN A 112 -19.88 8.87 -4.33
N ARG A 113 -19.30 9.98 -3.85
CA ARG A 113 -20.03 11.21 -3.59
C ARG A 113 -20.69 11.76 -4.86
N SER A 114 -19.97 11.82 -5.97
CA SER A 114 -20.54 12.30 -7.25
C SER A 114 -21.71 11.43 -7.75
N ARG A 115 -21.74 10.14 -7.42
CA ARG A 115 -22.87 9.25 -7.75
C ARG A 115 -24.09 9.47 -6.86
N GLU A 116 -23.87 9.88 -5.61
CA GLU A 116 -24.95 10.27 -4.70
C GLU A 116 -25.56 11.62 -5.14
N ASP A 117 -24.73 12.55 -5.59
CA ASP A 117 -25.17 13.87 -6.07
C ASP A 117 -25.85 13.83 -7.46
N ASN A 118 -25.55 12.82 -8.29
CA ASN A 118 -26.13 12.64 -9.62
C ASN A 118 -26.55 11.16 -9.86
N PRO A 119 -27.68 10.72 -9.29
CA PRO A 119 -28.19 9.37 -9.52
C PRO A 119 -28.69 9.25 -10.97
N ALA A 120 -28.05 8.35 -11.73
CA ALA A 120 -28.44 8.01 -13.10
C ALA A 120 -29.81 7.35 -13.19
#